data_AF-A0A8K1YTT6-F1
#
_entry.id   AF-A0A8K1YTT6-F1
#
_cell.length_a   1.000
_cell.length_b   1.000
_cell.length_c   1.000
_cell.angle_alpha   90.00
_cell.angle_beta   90.00
_cell.angle_gamma   90.00
#
_symmetry.space_group_name_H-M   'P 1'
#
loop_
_entity.id
_entity.type
_entity.pdbx_description
1 polymer ?
#
loop_
_entity_poly.entity_id
_entity_poly.type
_entity_poly.pdbx_seq_one_letter_code
_entity_poly.pdbx_strand_id
1 'polypeptide(L)'
;MKTFILFVCVFAFFWVEANADCPPFNNPQGETVPEGKTFDKNCVQYTCKDGGYFATGCSESRCQNQTGSTDYDFSLSFPECCPRPICPEN
;
A
#
# COMPACT_ATOMS: atom_id res chain seq x y z
N MET A 1 -2.36 -49.63 0.14
CA MET A 1 -2.95 -48.66 -0.82
C MET A 1 -3.86 -47.61 -0.19
N LYS A 2 -4.58 -47.88 0.93
CA LYS A 2 -5.43 -46.88 1.60
C LYS A 2 -4.67 -45.70 2.26
N THR A 3 -3.46 -45.94 2.75
CA THR A 3 -2.63 -44.93 3.45
C THR A 3 -2.01 -43.88 2.52
N PHE A 4 -1.78 -44.23 1.25
CA PHE A 4 -1.17 -43.31 0.27
C PHE A 4 -2.14 -42.20 -0.17
N ILE A 5 -3.44 -42.50 -0.23
CA ILE A 5 -4.48 -41.55 -0.64
C ILE A 5 -4.67 -40.47 0.42
N LEU A 6 -4.54 -40.82 1.70
CA LEU A 6 -4.65 -39.86 2.81
C LEU A 6 -3.48 -38.86 2.82
N PHE A 7 -2.27 -39.27 2.45
CA PHE A 7 -1.10 -38.38 2.42
C PHE A 7 -1.18 -37.33 1.32
N VAL A 8 -1.73 -37.67 0.15
CA VAL A 8 -1.89 -36.74 -0.99
C VAL A 8 -2.93 -35.67 -0.70
N CYS A 9 -4.02 -36.01 0.00
CA CYS A 9 -5.03 -35.02 0.37
C CYS A 9 -4.51 -33.96 1.34
N VAL A 10 -3.68 -34.33 2.32
CA VAL A 10 -3.17 -33.37 3.31
C VAL A 10 -2.21 -32.36 2.67
N PHE A 11 -1.36 -32.78 1.73
CA PHE A 11 -0.46 -31.85 1.02
C PHE A 11 -1.19 -30.87 0.10
N ALA A 12 -2.35 -31.24 -0.46
CA ALA A 12 -3.14 -30.34 -1.30
C ALA A 12 -3.77 -29.17 -0.53
N PHE A 13 -4.04 -29.33 0.78
CA PHE A 13 -4.62 -28.26 1.60
C PHE A 13 -3.59 -27.22 2.08
N PHE A 14 -2.29 -27.52 2.03
CA PHE A 14 -1.23 -26.61 2.50
C PHE A 14 -0.76 -25.59 1.45
N TRP A 15 -1.31 -25.62 0.22
CA TRP A 15 -0.85 -24.79 -0.89
C TRP A 15 -1.84 -23.69 -1.31
N VAL A 16 -2.93 -23.51 -0.58
CA VAL A 16 -3.82 -22.36 -0.79
C VAL A 16 -3.37 -21.27 0.18
N GLU A 17 -2.32 -20.55 -0.19
CA GLU A 17 -2.12 -19.20 0.33
C GLU A 17 -3.26 -18.36 -0.24
N ALA A 18 -4.32 -18.20 0.54
CA ALA A 18 -5.47 -17.36 0.21
C ALA A 18 -5.09 -15.88 0.32
N ASN A 19 -4.18 -15.44 -0.55
CA ASN A 19 -3.95 -14.03 -0.80
C ASN A 19 -5.12 -13.53 -1.66
N ALA A 20 -5.79 -12.49 -1.21
CA ALA A 20 -7.03 -12.02 -1.81
C ALA A 20 -6.77 -10.74 -2.60
N ASP A 21 -7.07 -10.77 -3.90
CA ASP A 21 -7.06 -9.56 -4.71
C ASP A 21 -7.99 -8.51 -4.10
N CYS A 22 -7.57 -7.25 -4.16
CA CYS A 22 -8.32 -6.13 -3.62
C CYS A 22 -9.43 -5.70 -4.58
N PRO A 23 -10.56 -5.18 -4.07
CA PRO A 23 -11.61 -4.63 -4.91
C PRO A 23 -11.08 -3.43 -5.71
N PRO A 24 -11.68 -3.07 -6.84
CA PRO A 24 -11.22 -1.96 -7.67
C PRO A 24 -11.02 -0.63 -6.90
N PHE A 25 -9.92 0.06 -7.16
CA PHE A 25 -9.58 1.31 -6.47
C PHE A 25 -10.36 2.51 -7.06
N ASN A 26 -11.28 3.10 -6.28
CA ASN A 26 -12.17 4.24 -6.59
C ASN A 26 -13.32 4.02 -7.59
N ASN A 27 -13.34 2.94 -8.36
CA ASN A 27 -14.45 2.67 -9.28
C ASN A 27 -14.97 1.25 -9.07
N PRO A 28 -16.19 1.03 -8.56
CA PRO A 28 -16.73 -0.33 -8.33
C PRO A 28 -16.89 -1.17 -9.61
N GLN A 29 -16.78 -0.59 -10.80
CA GLN A 29 -16.76 -1.31 -12.09
C GLN A 29 -15.36 -1.58 -12.63
N GLY A 30 -14.29 -1.21 -11.90
CA GLY A 30 -12.92 -1.43 -12.34
C GLY A 30 -12.47 -2.89 -12.21
N GLU A 31 -11.20 -3.11 -12.55
CA GLU A 31 -10.55 -4.42 -12.36
C GLU A 31 -10.07 -4.56 -10.92
N THR A 32 -10.05 -5.80 -10.43
CA THR A 32 -9.45 -6.13 -9.13
C THR A 32 -7.96 -5.85 -9.16
N VAL A 33 -7.43 -5.41 -8.02
CA VAL A 33 -6.00 -5.12 -7.89
C VAL A 33 -5.30 -6.34 -7.31
N PRO A 34 -4.26 -6.88 -7.97
CA PRO A 34 -3.55 -8.04 -7.47
C PRO A 34 -2.92 -7.81 -6.09
N GLU A 35 -2.90 -8.84 -5.25
CA GLU A 35 -2.15 -8.84 -3.98
C GLU A 35 -0.69 -8.39 -4.22
N GLY A 36 -0.18 -7.54 -3.33
CA GLY A 36 1.18 -7.01 -3.38
C GLY A 36 1.38 -5.89 -4.41
N LYS A 37 0.36 -5.55 -5.21
CA LYS A 37 0.45 -4.42 -6.13
C LYS A 37 0.48 -3.10 -5.36
N THR A 38 1.45 -2.26 -5.70
CA THR A 38 1.60 -0.91 -5.17
C THR A 38 1.37 0.13 -6.25
N PHE A 39 0.72 1.24 -5.89
CA PHE A 39 0.53 2.42 -6.73
C PHE A 39 0.36 3.68 -5.87
N ASP A 40 0.59 4.84 -6.47
CA ASP A 40 0.55 6.12 -5.76
C ASP A 40 -0.66 6.96 -6.21
N LYS A 41 -1.33 7.62 -5.25
CA LYS A 41 -2.38 8.61 -5.53
C LYS A 41 -2.33 9.72 -4.49
N ASN A 42 -2.32 10.98 -4.94
CA ASN A 42 -2.28 12.17 -4.08
C ASN A 42 -1.15 12.12 -3.03
N CYS A 43 0.05 11.69 -3.45
CA CYS A 43 1.20 11.51 -2.56
C CYS A 43 1.00 10.51 -1.40
N VAL A 44 0.12 9.53 -1.62
CA VAL A 44 -0.07 8.39 -0.72
C VAL A 44 0.20 7.13 -1.53
N GLN A 45 1.05 6.27 -0.99
CA GLN A 45 1.29 4.96 -1.56
C GLN A 45 0.25 3.97 -1.04
N TYR A 46 -0.43 3.29 -1.95
CA TYR A 46 -1.40 2.24 -1.63
C TYR A 46 -0.82 0.89 -2.03
N THR A 47 -0.93 -0.08 -1.14
CA THR A 47 -0.57 -1.47 -1.39
C THR A 47 -1.77 -2.35 -1.14
N CYS A 48 -2.12 -3.18 -2.13
CA CYS A 48 -3.10 -4.23 -1.94
C CYS A 48 -2.51 -5.35 -1.09
N LYS A 49 -3.14 -5.67 0.04
CA LYS A 49 -2.74 -6.78 0.90
C LYS A 49 -3.95 -7.34 1.65
N ASP A 50 -4.05 -8.66 1.74
CA ASP A 50 -5.09 -9.39 2.45
C ASP A 50 -6.53 -8.97 2.03
N GLY A 51 -6.74 -8.68 0.74
CA GLY A 51 -8.03 -8.19 0.22
C GLY A 51 -8.39 -6.74 0.58
N GLY A 52 -7.48 -6.02 1.24
CA GLY A 52 -7.63 -4.63 1.66
C GLY A 52 -6.52 -3.71 1.15
N TYR A 53 -6.76 -2.40 1.23
CA TYR A 53 -5.76 -1.39 0.88
C TYR A 53 -5.06 -0.88 2.13
N PHE A 54 -3.74 -1.01 2.16
CA PHE A 54 -2.89 -0.35 3.13
C PHE A 54 -2.35 0.94 2.51
N ALA A 55 -2.47 2.04 3.23
CA ALA A 55 -2.04 3.36 2.78
C ALA A 55 -0.86 3.85 3.61
N THR A 56 0.20 4.27 2.93
CA THR A 56 1.38 4.91 3.54
C THR A 56 1.42 6.36 3.07
N GLY A 57 1.22 7.28 4.01
CA GLY A 57 1.30 8.72 3.77
C GLY A 57 2.68 9.28 4.14
N CYS A 58 2.87 10.56 3.83
CA CYS A 58 4.07 11.29 4.22
C CYS A 58 4.20 11.40 5.73
N SER A 59 5.44 11.36 6.22
CA SER A 59 5.71 11.67 7.62
C SER A 59 5.36 13.13 7.92
N GLU A 60 4.81 13.37 9.11
CA GLU A 60 4.55 14.72 9.56
C GLU A 60 5.88 15.47 9.72
N SER A 61 6.02 16.61 9.05
CA SER A 61 7.21 17.42 9.12
C SER A 61 6.86 18.85 9.48
N ARG A 62 7.40 19.34 10.60
CA ARG A 62 7.17 20.70 11.12
C ARG A 62 8.50 21.36 11.47
N CYS A 63 8.55 22.68 11.34
CA CYS A 63 9.66 23.47 11.87
C CYS A 63 9.62 23.47 13.39
N GLN A 64 10.79 23.30 14.02
CA GLN A 64 10.87 23.38 15.48
C GLN A 64 10.66 24.83 15.92
N ASN A 65 9.64 25.06 16.75
CA ASN A 65 9.32 26.34 17.39
C ASN A 65 9.06 27.53 16.44
N GLN A 66 8.70 27.26 15.18
CA GLN A 66 8.42 28.31 14.19
C GLN A 66 7.26 27.92 13.27
N THR A 67 6.56 28.92 12.74
CA THR A 67 5.62 28.72 11.62
C THR A 67 6.43 28.52 10.34
N GLY A 68 6.42 27.31 9.81
CA GLY A 68 6.97 27.00 8.49
C GLY A 68 5.86 26.77 7.47
N SER A 69 6.22 26.80 6.19
CA SER A 69 5.36 26.38 5.10
C SER A 69 5.70 24.96 4.66
N THR A 70 4.71 24.23 4.17
CA THR A 70 4.87 22.93 3.53
C THR A 70 4.44 23.06 2.07
N ASP A 71 5.29 22.63 1.15
CA ASP A 71 4.97 22.59 -0.28
C ASP A 71 4.88 21.13 -0.74
N TYR A 72 3.80 20.78 -1.42
CA TYR A 72 3.58 19.44 -1.97
C TYR A 72 3.85 19.47 -3.46
N ASP A 73 4.76 18.62 -3.92
CA ASP A 73 4.94 18.41 -5.35
C ASP A 73 4.18 17.16 -5.81
N PHE A 74 2.91 17.33 -6.16
CA PHE A 74 2.07 16.25 -6.68
C PHE A 74 2.47 15.77 -8.09
N SER A 75 3.47 16.39 -8.73
CA SER A 75 4.02 15.88 -9.99
C SER A 75 4.96 14.68 -9.77
N LEU A 76 5.46 14.51 -8.54
CA LEU A 76 6.35 13.42 -8.15
C LEU A 76 5.56 12.23 -7.57
N SER A 77 6.19 11.06 -7.56
CA SER A 77 5.64 9.84 -6.94
C SER A 77 6.00 9.78 -5.45
N PHE A 78 5.31 8.94 -4.67
CA PHE A 78 5.68 8.74 -3.26
C PHE A 78 7.03 8.00 -3.20
N PRO A 79 7.97 8.36 -2.29
CA PRO A 79 7.89 9.40 -1.25
C PRO A 79 8.41 10.78 -1.68
N GLU A 80 8.76 10.98 -2.95
CA GLU A 80 9.39 12.21 -3.44
C GLU A 80 8.45 13.42 -3.45
N CYS A 81 7.14 13.19 -3.64
CA CYS A 81 6.11 14.21 -3.53
C CYS A 81 5.86 14.73 -2.10
N CYS A 82 6.49 14.10 -1.09
CA CYS A 82 6.23 14.43 0.30
C CYS A 82 6.74 15.83 0.66
N PRO A 83 5.95 16.59 1.43
CA PRO A 83 6.27 17.97 1.71
C PRO A 83 7.50 18.05 2.61
N ARG A 84 8.43 18.91 2.24
CA ARG A 84 9.54 19.30 3.11
C ARG A 84 9.19 20.59 3.83
N PRO A 85 9.49 20.71 5.13
CA PRO A 85 9.25 21.95 5.85
C PRO A 85 10.26 22.98 5.36
N ILE A 86 9.77 24.15 4.98
CA ILE A 86 10.62 25.31 4.71
C ILE A 86 10.67 26.11 6.01
N CYS A 87 11.80 26.02 6.71
CA CYS A 87 12.00 26.72 7.97
C CYS A 87 12.83 27.99 7.74
N PRO A 88 12.45 29.11 8.36
CA PRO A 88 13.32 30.28 8.41
C PRO A 88 14.67 29.91 9.04
N GLU A 89 15.77 30.33 8.42
CA GLU A 89 17.07 30.32 9.07
C GLU A 89 17.01 31.28 10.27
N ASN A 90 17.32 30.78 11.47
CA ASN A 90 17.47 31.59 12.68
C ASN A 90 18.79 32.35 12.66
#